data_AF-A0A963TGR3-F1
#
_entry.id   AF-A0A963TGR3-F1
#
_cell.length_a   1.000
_cell.length_b   1.000
_cell.length_c   1.000
_cell.angle_alpha   90.00
_cell.angle_beta   90.00
_cell.angle_gamma   90.00
#
_symmetry.space_group_name_H-M   'P 1'
#
loop_
_entity.id
_entity.type
_entity.pdbx_description
1 polymer ?
#
loop_
_entity_poly.entity_id
_entity_poly.type
_entity_poly.pdbx_seq_one_letter_code
_entity_poly.pdbx_strand_id
1 'polypeptide(L)'
;MAKTETKDKISQEGGTGTVRKVSGGFLIMAALVLVCVFFTHTVLLVGVGLIPTFVAFIIDRSPQKYATLCVGGLNISGVFPYLLDLWIGSNDMTMARAIVTDPYSLMIMYATAGFGWMLYLALPPVLASILMILAQKKVAQLRTQQREILEEWGDGIVTLAHQDGGHDAPPHEPDRHG
;
A
#
# COMPACT_ATOMS: atom_id res chain seq x y z
N MET A 1 -41.62 -7.98 68.73
CA MET A 1 -41.35 -8.76 67.50
C MET A 1 -41.68 -7.95 66.25
N ALA A 2 -41.07 -6.76 66.07
CA ALA A 2 -41.48 -5.80 65.03
C ALA A 2 -40.28 -5.01 64.47
N LYS A 3 -39.26 -5.72 63.96
CA LYS A 3 -38.07 -5.05 63.37
C LYS A 3 -37.47 -5.74 62.15
N THR A 4 -38.11 -6.80 61.66
CA THR A 4 -37.55 -7.64 60.59
C THR A 4 -38.14 -7.39 59.20
N GLU A 5 -39.26 -6.67 59.06
CA GLU A 5 -39.90 -6.47 57.74
C GLU A 5 -39.56 -5.15 57.04
N THR A 6 -38.97 -4.17 57.74
CA THR A 6 -38.66 -2.86 57.16
C THR A 6 -37.31 -2.84 56.42
N LYS A 7 -36.44 -3.82 56.66
CA LYS A 7 -35.08 -3.81 56.11
C LYS A 7 -35.00 -4.36 54.68
N ASP A 8 -36.02 -5.09 54.23
CA ASP A 8 -36.04 -5.69 52.89
C ASP A 8 -36.56 -4.76 51.80
N LYS A 9 -37.27 -3.68 52.14
CA LYS A 9 -37.83 -2.73 51.15
C LYS A 9 -36.87 -1.62 50.72
N ILE A 10 -35.74 -1.42 51.40
CA ILE A 10 -34.78 -0.34 51.07
C ILE A 10 -33.73 -0.81 50.04
N SER A 11 -33.65 -2.11 49.77
CA SER A 11 -32.62 -2.64 48.85
C SER A 11 -33.05 -2.74 47.38
N GLN A 12 -34.22 -2.21 47.00
CA GLN A 12 -34.84 -2.47 45.69
C GLN A 12 -34.99 -1.25 44.76
N GLU A 13 -34.19 -0.19 44.95
CA GLU A 13 -34.12 0.94 43.99
C GLU A 13 -32.71 1.17 43.41
N GLY A 14 -31.82 0.18 43.53
CA GLY A 14 -30.54 0.18 42.82
C GLY A 14 -30.69 -0.37 41.41
N GLY A 15 -31.56 0.23 40.60
CA GLY A 15 -31.72 -0.07 39.17
C GLY A 15 -30.41 0.19 38.45
N THR A 16 -29.50 -0.77 38.51
CA THR A 16 -28.20 -0.75 37.88
C THR A 16 -28.48 -0.89 36.40
N GLY A 17 -28.68 0.26 35.73
CA GLY A 17 -28.72 0.37 34.29
C GLY A 17 -27.44 -0.25 33.77
N THR A 18 -27.53 -1.51 33.39
CA THR A 18 -26.43 -2.26 32.79
C THR A 18 -26.20 -1.57 31.46
N VAL A 19 -25.24 -0.63 31.45
CA VAL A 19 -24.80 0.04 30.22
C VAL A 19 -24.20 -1.06 29.38
N ARG A 20 -25.01 -1.58 28.46
CA ARG A 20 -24.67 -2.66 27.56
C ARG A 20 -23.48 -2.16 26.75
N LYS A 21 -22.30 -2.74 27.01
CA LYS A 21 -21.05 -2.40 26.34
C LYS A 21 -21.22 -2.71 24.85
N VAL A 22 -21.66 -1.70 24.10
CA VAL A 22 -21.77 -1.77 22.64
C VAL A 22 -20.37 -2.05 22.10
N SER A 23 -20.25 -3.13 21.33
CA SER A 23 -18.99 -3.47 20.68
C SER A 23 -18.60 -2.31 19.76
N GLY A 24 -17.33 -1.93 19.75
CA GLY A 24 -16.86 -0.83 18.91
C GLY A 24 -17.25 -0.99 17.43
N GLY A 25 -17.32 -2.24 16.95
CA GLY A 25 -17.83 -2.55 15.62
C GLY A 25 -19.31 -2.19 15.39
N PHE A 26 -20.18 -2.35 16.39
CA PHE A 26 -21.58 -1.94 16.27
C PHE A 26 -21.73 -0.42 16.17
N LEU A 27 -20.92 0.32 16.95
CA LEU A 27 -20.91 1.79 16.86
C LEU A 27 -20.40 2.28 15.51
N ILE A 28 -19.35 1.66 14.96
CA ILE A 28 -18.82 1.99 13.63
C ILE A 28 -19.87 1.70 12.54
N MET A 29 -20.53 0.54 12.59
CA MET A 29 -21.57 0.19 11.63
C MET A 29 -22.78 1.11 11.72
N ALA A 30 -23.24 1.44 12.93
CA ALA A 30 -24.34 2.37 13.14
C ALA A 30 -24.00 3.79 12.62
N ALA A 31 -22.78 4.27 12.88
CA ALA A 31 -22.29 5.53 12.36
C ALA A 31 -22.22 5.53 10.82
N LEU A 32 -21.76 4.43 10.21
CA LEU A 32 -21.69 4.30 8.76
C LEU A 32 -23.08 4.33 8.13
N VAL A 33 -24.05 3.58 8.68
CA VAL A 33 -25.45 3.62 8.22
C VAL A 33 -26.04 5.01 8.35
N LEU A 34 -25.77 5.70 9.47
CA LEU A 34 -26.23 7.06 9.71
C LEU A 34 -25.70 8.03 8.64
N VAL A 35 -24.40 7.97 8.34
CA VAL A 35 -23.77 8.75 7.28
C VAL A 35 -24.41 8.43 5.93
N CYS A 36 -24.66 7.16 5.63
CA CYS A 36 -25.29 6.77 4.36
C CYS A 36 -26.71 7.36 4.19
N VAL A 37 -27.48 7.42 5.27
CA VAL A 37 -28.85 7.97 5.24
C VAL A 37 -28.82 9.51 5.10
N PHE A 38 -28.00 10.21 5.89
CA PHE A 38 -27.93 11.67 5.82
C PHE A 38 -27.32 12.19 4.51
N PHE A 39 -26.37 11.44 3.94
CA PHE A 39 -25.66 11.83 2.73
C PHE A 39 -26.08 11.00 1.50
N THR A 40 -27.35 10.60 1.43
CA THR A 40 -27.91 9.73 0.36
C THR A 40 -27.51 10.20 -1.05
N HIS A 41 -27.55 11.50 -1.32
CA HIS A 41 -27.18 12.10 -2.60
C HIS A 41 -25.72 11.86 -3.00
N THR A 42 -24.81 11.99 -2.03
CA THR A 42 -23.37 11.78 -2.26
C THR A 42 -23.07 10.29 -2.40
N VAL A 43 -23.76 9.43 -1.64
CA VAL A 43 -23.62 7.98 -1.71
C VAL A 43 -24.08 7.45 -3.06
N LEU A 44 -25.14 8.02 -3.65
CA LEU A 44 -25.59 7.67 -5.00
C LEU A 44 -24.49 7.96 -6.02
N LEU A 45 -23.94 9.18 -6.01
CA LEU A 45 -22.91 9.60 -6.96
C LEU A 45 -21.63 8.78 -6.79
N VAL A 46 -21.13 8.66 -5.56
CA VAL A 46 -19.91 7.90 -5.25
C VAL A 46 -20.11 6.41 -5.51
N GLY A 47 -21.28 5.87 -5.19
CA GLY A 47 -21.61 4.46 -5.41
C GLY A 47 -21.57 4.08 -6.89
N VAL A 48 -22.09 4.93 -7.77
CA VAL A 48 -22.03 4.73 -9.23
C VAL A 48 -20.64 5.04 -9.78
N GLY A 49 -20.04 6.16 -9.36
CA GLY A 49 -18.73 6.60 -9.85
C GLY A 49 -17.57 5.68 -9.46
N LEU A 50 -17.67 5.00 -8.30
CA LEU A 50 -16.64 4.10 -7.79
C LEU A 50 -16.84 2.61 -8.13
N ILE A 51 -17.84 2.25 -8.95
CA ILE A 51 -17.99 0.87 -9.45
C ILE A 51 -16.68 0.32 -10.03
N PRO A 52 -15.92 1.06 -10.85
CA PRO A 52 -14.65 0.55 -11.40
C PRO A 52 -13.60 0.23 -10.33
N THR A 53 -13.57 1.00 -9.24
CA THR A 53 -12.66 0.75 -8.11
C THR A 53 -13.05 -0.52 -7.37
N PHE A 54 -14.36 -0.78 -7.23
CA PHE A 54 -14.86 -2.02 -6.65
C PHE A 54 -14.52 -3.23 -7.54
N VAL A 55 -14.65 -3.09 -8.86
CA VAL A 55 -14.22 -4.10 -9.83
C VAL A 55 -12.71 -4.36 -9.70
N ALA A 56 -11.89 -3.31 -9.62
CA ALA A 56 -10.44 -3.45 -9.42
C ALA A 56 -10.11 -4.18 -8.10
N PHE A 57 -10.84 -3.90 -7.02
CA PHE A 57 -10.67 -4.58 -5.74
C PHE A 57 -10.97 -6.09 -5.81
N ILE A 58 -11.95 -6.49 -6.61
CA ILE A 58 -12.29 -7.91 -6.81
C ILE A 58 -11.25 -8.61 -7.67
N ILE A 59 -10.80 -7.96 -8.74
CA ILE A 59 -9.85 -8.55 -9.71
C ILE A 59 -8.45 -8.66 -9.10
N ASP A 60 -8.06 -7.71 -8.26
CA ASP A 60 -6.73 -7.65 -7.68
C ASP A 60 -6.52 -8.72 -6.59
N ARG A 61 -5.97 -9.87 -7.01
CA ARG A 61 -5.59 -10.98 -6.13
C ARG A 61 -4.21 -10.78 -5.49
N SER A 62 -3.49 -9.71 -5.82
CA SER A 62 -2.15 -9.48 -5.28
C SER A 62 -2.21 -9.07 -3.80
N PRO A 63 -1.23 -9.47 -2.98
CA PRO A 63 -1.23 -9.14 -1.56
C PRO A 63 -1.11 -7.63 -1.30
N GLN A 64 -0.47 -6.87 -2.22
CA GLN A 64 -0.27 -5.43 -2.08
C GLN A 64 -1.36 -4.57 -2.75
N LYS A 65 -2.27 -5.17 -3.51
CA LYS A 65 -3.42 -4.52 -4.16
C LYS A 65 -3.09 -3.27 -5.01
N TYR A 66 -1.99 -3.30 -5.76
CA TYR A 66 -1.53 -2.14 -6.53
C TYR A 66 -2.51 -1.69 -7.61
N ALA A 67 -3.26 -2.61 -8.24
CA ALA A 67 -4.26 -2.24 -9.23
C ALA A 67 -5.41 -1.47 -8.57
N THR A 68 -5.83 -1.90 -7.37
CA THR A 68 -6.86 -1.19 -6.60
C THR A 68 -6.41 0.22 -6.22
N LEU A 69 -5.15 0.41 -5.82
CA LEU A 69 -4.63 1.72 -5.45
C LEU A 69 -4.52 2.67 -6.65
N CYS A 70 -4.00 2.20 -7.79
CA CYS A 70 -3.88 3.01 -9.00
C CYS A 70 -5.26 3.39 -9.55
N VAL A 71 -6.17 2.42 -9.68
CA VAL A 71 -7.53 2.66 -10.18
C VAL A 71 -8.32 3.51 -9.20
N GLY A 72 -8.26 3.20 -7.90
CA GLY A 72 -8.97 3.93 -6.86
C GLY A 72 -8.56 5.39 -6.79
N GLY A 73 -7.27 5.68 -6.78
CA GLY A 73 -6.77 7.05 -6.74
C GLY A 73 -7.21 7.87 -7.96
N LEU A 74 -7.08 7.30 -9.17
CA LEU A 74 -7.47 7.99 -10.40
C LEU A 74 -8.99 8.11 -10.56
N ASN A 75 -9.75 7.09 -10.21
CA ASN A 75 -11.21 7.11 -10.28
C ASN A 75 -11.80 8.11 -9.27
N ILE A 76 -11.26 8.18 -8.03
CA ILE A 76 -11.63 9.24 -7.08
C ILE A 76 -11.33 10.61 -7.66
N SER A 77 -10.17 10.81 -8.30
CA SER A 77 -9.83 12.08 -8.95
C SER A 77 -10.83 12.46 -10.06
N GLY A 78 -11.36 11.50 -10.80
CA GLY A 78 -12.37 11.74 -11.85
C GLY A 78 -13.78 12.00 -11.30
N VAL A 79 -14.11 11.42 -10.14
CA VAL A 79 -15.38 11.64 -9.44
C VAL A 79 -15.38 12.96 -8.65
N PHE A 80 -14.21 13.40 -8.19
CA PHE A 80 -14.04 14.59 -7.35
C PHE A 80 -14.66 15.89 -7.89
N PRO A 81 -14.48 16.31 -9.16
CA PRO A 81 -15.10 17.54 -9.66
C PRO A 81 -16.63 17.49 -9.56
N TYR A 82 -17.25 16.36 -9.92
CA TYR A 82 -18.70 16.18 -9.82
C TYR A 82 -19.19 16.14 -8.37
N LEU A 83 -18.35 15.65 -7.46
CA LEU A 83 -18.64 15.68 -6.03
C LEU A 83 -18.60 17.12 -5.49
N LEU A 84 -17.65 17.95 -5.94
CA LEU A 84 -17.61 19.36 -5.60
C LEU A 84 -18.81 20.12 -6.17
N ASP A 85 -19.19 19.85 -7.42
CA ASP A 85 -20.38 20.47 -8.02
C ASP A 85 -21.64 20.15 -7.22
N LEU A 86 -21.77 18.90 -6.74
CA LEU A 86 -22.89 18.49 -5.90
C LEU A 86 -22.88 19.20 -4.53
N TRP A 87 -21.70 19.35 -3.90
CA TRP A 87 -21.56 19.95 -2.57
C TRP A 87 -21.67 21.47 -2.56
N ILE A 88 -21.17 22.15 -3.58
CA ILE A 88 -21.22 23.62 -3.70
C ILE A 88 -22.56 24.05 -4.32
N GLY A 89 -23.17 23.19 -5.13
CA GLY A 89 -24.48 23.41 -5.72
C GLY A 89 -25.65 23.18 -4.76
N SER A 90 -26.78 22.76 -5.32
CA SER A 90 -28.06 22.64 -4.59
C SER A 90 -28.15 21.45 -3.63
N ASN A 91 -27.12 20.58 -3.54
CA ASN A 91 -27.11 19.37 -2.71
C ASN A 91 -28.41 18.54 -2.80
N ASP A 92 -29.05 18.54 -3.96
CA ASP A 92 -30.37 17.93 -4.16
C ASP A 92 -30.29 16.60 -4.92
N MET A 93 -31.29 15.75 -4.70
CA MET A 93 -31.47 14.47 -5.40
C MET A 93 -31.65 14.64 -6.89
N THR A 94 -32.21 15.76 -7.33
CA THR A 94 -32.37 16.04 -8.77
C THR A 94 -31.02 16.26 -9.43
N MET A 95 -30.11 16.99 -8.77
CA MET A 95 -28.77 17.25 -9.29
C MET A 95 -27.89 16.00 -9.27
N ALA A 96 -27.90 15.24 -8.17
CA ALA A 96 -27.17 13.97 -8.09
C ALA A 96 -27.62 13.00 -9.19
N ARG A 97 -28.95 12.88 -9.42
CA ARG A 97 -29.52 12.06 -10.50
C ARG A 97 -29.08 12.55 -11.87
N ALA A 98 -29.15 13.86 -12.12
CA ALA A 98 -28.73 14.43 -13.40
C ALA A 98 -27.29 14.05 -13.75
N ILE A 99 -26.36 14.17 -12.78
CA ILE A 99 -24.95 13.80 -12.96
C ILE A 99 -24.78 12.31 -13.26
N VAL A 100 -25.43 11.41 -12.51
CA VAL A 100 -25.25 9.95 -12.74
C VAL A 100 -25.96 9.45 -13.98
N THR A 101 -26.95 10.19 -14.51
CA THR A 101 -27.61 9.87 -15.79
C THR A 101 -26.97 10.52 -16.99
N ASP A 102 -26.07 11.49 -16.80
CA ASP A 102 -25.36 12.16 -17.89
C ASP A 102 -24.26 11.24 -18.46
N PRO A 103 -24.33 10.87 -19.76
CA PRO A 103 -23.31 10.07 -20.40
C PRO A 103 -21.92 10.71 -20.35
N TYR A 104 -21.82 12.04 -20.42
CA TYR A 104 -20.52 12.73 -20.41
C TYR A 104 -19.83 12.60 -19.04
N SER A 105 -20.58 12.82 -17.96
CA SER A 105 -20.09 12.60 -16.59
C SER A 105 -19.61 11.17 -16.38
N LEU A 106 -20.38 10.18 -16.81
CA LEU A 106 -20.00 8.76 -16.70
C LEU A 106 -18.76 8.42 -17.52
N MET A 107 -18.65 8.94 -18.76
CA MET A 107 -17.47 8.74 -19.60
C MET A 107 -16.20 9.25 -18.92
N ILE A 108 -16.22 10.42 -18.31
CA ILE A 108 -15.04 10.98 -17.64
C ILE A 108 -14.70 10.19 -16.37
N MET A 109 -15.70 9.86 -15.55
CA MET A 109 -15.51 9.05 -14.33
C MET A 109 -14.91 7.67 -14.64
N TYR A 110 -15.35 7.03 -15.73
CA TYR A 110 -14.88 5.72 -16.12
C TYR A 110 -13.60 5.76 -16.96
N ALA A 111 -13.37 6.83 -17.74
CA ALA A 111 -12.12 7.02 -18.48
C ALA A 111 -10.93 7.18 -17.53
N THR A 112 -11.09 7.96 -16.46
CA THR A 112 -10.06 8.10 -15.42
C THR A 112 -9.78 6.78 -14.70
N ALA A 113 -10.81 5.98 -14.40
CA ALA A 113 -10.62 4.63 -13.87
C ALA A 113 -9.89 3.69 -14.84
N GLY A 114 -10.28 3.70 -16.11
CA GLY A 114 -9.61 2.94 -17.17
C GLY A 114 -8.16 3.36 -17.35
N PHE A 115 -7.87 4.66 -17.20
CA PHE A 115 -6.51 5.17 -17.18
C PHE A 115 -5.70 4.64 -16.00
N GLY A 116 -6.33 4.45 -14.83
CA GLY A 116 -5.72 3.74 -13.70
C GLY A 116 -5.35 2.29 -14.01
N TRP A 117 -6.18 1.59 -14.79
CA TRP A 117 -5.85 0.24 -15.26
C TRP A 117 -4.68 0.27 -16.25
N MET A 118 -4.67 1.23 -17.17
CA MET A 118 -3.58 1.41 -18.12
C MET A 118 -2.25 1.74 -17.41
N LEU A 119 -2.30 2.58 -16.37
CA LEU A 119 -1.15 2.89 -15.53
C LEU A 119 -0.62 1.64 -14.81
N TYR A 120 -1.52 0.81 -14.25
CA TYR A 120 -1.15 -0.46 -13.62
C TYR A 120 -0.44 -1.41 -14.60
N LEU A 121 -0.91 -1.51 -15.84
CA LEU A 121 -0.27 -2.34 -16.87
C LEU A 121 1.06 -1.77 -17.38
N ALA A 122 1.20 -0.44 -17.38
CA ALA A 122 2.43 0.24 -17.79
C ALA A 122 3.51 0.25 -16.70
N LEU A 123 3.14 0.08 -15.42
CA LEU A 123 4.08 0.14 -14.30
C LEU A 123 5.18 -0.96 -14.34
N PRO A 124 4.87 -2.25 -14.57
CA PRO A 124 5.86 -3.33 -14.55
C PRO A 124 7.06 -3.11 -15.50
N PRO A 125 6.87 -2.79 -16.80
CA PRO A 125 8.02 -2.56 -17.70
C PRO A 125 8.84 -1.33 -17.30
N VAL A 126 8.19 -0.26 -16.82
CA VAL A 126 8.87 0.95 -16.35
C VAL A 126 9.75 0.62 -15.14
N LEU A 127 9.20 -0.07 -14.14
CA LEU A 127 9.95 -0.47 -12.95
C LEU A 127 11.10 -1.42 -13.31
N ALA A 128 10.89 -2.37 -14.21
CA ALA A 128 11.94 -3.27 -14.67
C ALA A 128 13.12 -2.52 -15.30
N SER A 129 12.84 -1.51 -16.13
CA SER A 129 13.89 -0.68 -16.75
C SER A 129 14.71 0.09 -15.71
N ILE A 130 14.04 0.67 -14.71
CA ILE A 130 14.70 1.41 -13.62
C ILE A 130 15.54 0.46 -12.78
N LEU A 131 15.00 -0.72 -12.42
CA LEU A 131 15.72 -1.74 -11.67
C LEU A 131 16.97 -2.21 -12.41
N MET A 132 16.90 -2.38 -13.74
CA MET A 132 18.06 -2.74 -14.55
C MET A 132 19.15 -1.67 -14.45
N ILE A 133 18.81 -0.39 -14.60
CA ILE A 133 19.76 0.73 -14.47
C ILE A 133 20.39 0.76 -13.07
N LEU A 134 19.57 0.57 -12.03
CA LEU A 134 20.05 0.53 -10.65
C LEU A 134 20.96 -0.67 -10.38
N ALA A 135 20.62 -1.85 -10.93
CA ALA A 135 21.43 -3.05 -10.83
C ALA A 135 22.81 -2.85 -11.48
N GLN A 136 22.86 -2.24 -12.67
CA GLN A 136 24.13 -1.91 -13.33
C GLN A 136 24.99 -0.96 -12.49
N LYS A 137 24.39 0.09 -11.90
CA LYS A 137 25.09 1.01 -11.00
C LYS A 137 25.65 0.28 -9.77
N LYS A 138 24.87 -0.61 -9.16
CA LYS A 138 25.31 -1.41 -8.02
C LYS A 138 26.47 -2.33 -8.37
N VAL A 139 26.42 -3.01 -9.53
CA VAL A 139 27.52 -3.86 -10.01
C VAL A 139 28.77 -3.03 -10.27
N ALA A 140 28.64 -1.85 -10.88
CA ALA A 140 29.78 -0.96 -11.11
C ALA A 140 30.42 -0.49 -9.79
N GLN A 141 29.61 -0.11 -8.80
CA GLN A 141 30.11 0.27 -7.47
C GLN A 141 30.87 -0.86 -6.80
N LEU A 142 30.33 -2.08 -6.83
CA LEU A 142 31.00 -3.25 -6.23
C LEU A 142 32.32 -3.58 -6.94
N ARG A 143 32.37 -3.47 -8.27
CA ARG A 143 33.62 -3.68 -9.03
C ARG A 143 34.67 -2.62 -8.72
N THR A 144 34.28 -1.37 -8.52
CA THR A 144 35.21 -0.30 -8.11
C THR A 144 35.79 -0.60 -6.72
N GLN A 145 34.96 -1.00 -5.76
CA GLN A 145 35.42 -1.39 -4.42
C GLN A 145 36.36 -2.59 -4.46
N GLN A 146 36.05 -3.61 -5.26
CA GLN A 146 36.94 -4.76 -5.46
C GLN A 146 38.30 -4.34 -6.03
N ARG A 147 38.32 -3.40 -6.98
CA ARG A 147 39.56 -2.89 -7.58
C ARG A 147 40.39 -2.08 -6.60
N GLU A 148 39.75 -1.22 -5.81
CA GLU A 148 40.40 -0.42 -4.75
C GLU A 148 41.06 -1.32 -3.70
N ILE A 149 40.36 -2.35 -3.22
CA ILE A 149 40.94 -3.34 -2.30
C ILE A 149 42.11 -4.09 -2.95
N LEU A 150 41.99 -4.46 -4.23
CA LEU A 150 43.07 -5.13 -4.94
C LEU A 150 44.30 -4.23 -5.13
N GLU A 151 44.11 -2.92 -5.31
CA GLU A 151 45.20 -1.95 -5.43
C GLU A 151 45.89 -1.73 -4.08
N GLU A 152 45.13 -1.58 -2.99
CA GLU A 152 45.68 -1.39 -1.64
C GLU A 152 46.41 -2.63 -1.09
N TRP A 153 45.86 -3.82 -1.33
CA TRP A 153 46.38 -5.07 -0.74
C TRP A 153 47.21 -5.89 -1.73
N GLY A 154 47.06 -5.68 -3.03
CA GLY A 154 47.77 -6.42 -4.08
C GLY A 154 49.26 -6.15 -4.10
N ASP A 155 49.70 -4.91 -3.90
CA ASP A 155 51.12 -4.56 -3.80
C ASP A 155 51.79 -5.26 -2.61
N GLY A 156 51.07 -5.41 -1.49
CA GLY A 156 51.54 -6.11 -0.29
C GLY A 156 51.66 -7.63 -0.47
N ILE A 157 50.75 -8.24 -1.24
CA ILE A 157 50.78 -9.69 -1.49
C ILE A 157 51.84 -10.05 -2.55
N VAL A 158 52.05 -9.20 -3.57
CA VAL A 158 53.10 -9.41 -4.59
C VAL A 158 54.49 -9.25 -3.97
N THR A 159 54.68 -8.29 -3.07
CA THR A 159 55.95 -8.13 -2.34
C THR A 159 56.23 -9.30 -1.38
N LEU A 160 55.22 -9.80 -0.66
CA LEU A 160 55.35 -11.02 0.16
C LEU A 160 55.68 -12.27 -0.69
N ALA A 161 55.02 -12.44 -1.83
CA ALA A 161 55.28 -13.56 -2.74
C ALA A 161 56.69 -13.53 -3.35
N HIS A 162 57.25 -12.34 -3.60
CA HIS A 162 58.64 -12.19 -4.03
C HIS A 162 59.65 -12.43 -2.90
N GLN A 163 59.23 -12.29 -1.63
CA GLN A 163 60.10 -12.49 -0.47
C GLN A 163 60.16 -13.97 -0.05
N ASP A 164 59.07 -14.72 -0.17
CA ASP A 164 59.03 -16.17 0.13
C ASP A 164 59.53 -17.06 -1.04
N GLY A 165 59.50 -16.58 -2.28
CA GLY A 165 60.02 -17.32 -3.45
C GLY A 165 61.55 -17.53 -3.46
N GLY A 166 62.28 -16.98 -2.49
CA GLY A 166 63.73 -17.10 -2.36
C GLY A 166 64.22 -18.15 -1.36
N HIS A 167 63.33 -18.81 -0.61
CA HIS A 167 63.75 -19.71 0.48
C HIS A 167 63.59 -21.22 0.21
N ASP A 168 62.79 -21.62 -0.79
CA ASP A 168 62.43 -23.03 -1.01
C ASP A 168 62.92 -23.59 -2.36
N ALA A 169 64.15 -23.26 -2.78
CA ALA A 169 64.82 -24.08 -3.79
C ALA A 169 65.23 -25.41 -3.14
N PRO A 170 64.71 -26.58 -3.59
CA PRO A 170 65.13 -27.86 -3.03
C PRO A 170 66.65 -28.04 -3.22
N PRO A 171 67.38 -28.61 -2.24
CA PRO A 171 68.82 -28.74 -2.32
C PRO A 171 69.18 -29.59 -3.55
N HIS A 172 70.06 -29.07 -4.40
CA HIS A 172 70.66 -29.81 -5.50
C HIS A 172 71.20 -31.15 -5.00
N GLU A 173 70.60 -32.25 -5.46
CA GLU A 173 71.11 -33.59 -5.25
C GLU A 173 72.40 -33.75 -6.10
N PRO A 174 73.55 -34.11 -5.50
CA PRO A 174 74.79 -34.17 -6.25
C PRO A 174 74.81 -35.42 -7.13
N ASP A 175 75.13 -35.20 -8.40
CA ASP A 175 75.26 -36.21 -9.46
C ASP A 175 76.07 -37.42 -8.99
N ARG A 176 75.41 -38.58 -8.90
CA ARG A 176 76.10 -39.87 -8.79
C ARG A 176 76.37 -40.40 -10.20
N HIS A 177 77.59 -40.15 -10.65
CA HIS A 177 78.23 -40.95 -11.68
C HIS A 177 78.49 -42.38 -11.16
N GLY A 178 78.07 -43.37 -11.95
CA GLY A 178 78.29 -44.81 -11.73
C GLY A 178 77.61 -45.63 -12.80
#